data_AF-A0A182EMD9-F1
#
_entry.id   AF-A0A182EMD9-F1
#
_cell.length_a   1.000
_cell.length_b   1.000
_cell.length_c   1.000
_cell.angle_alpha   90.00
_cell.angle_beta   90.00
_cell.angle_gamma   90.00
#
_symmetry.space_group_name_H-M   'P 1'
#
loop_
_entity.id
_entity.type
_entity.pdbx_description
1 polymer ?
#
loop_
_entity_poly.entity_id
_entity_poly.type
_entity_poly.pdbx_seq_one_letter_code
_entity_poly.pdbx_strand_id
1 'polypeptide(L)'
;MSRLGLEILLIGHYKLLFSFLKLQESVELQEVALKVISLSSVNRECVADIAGSSQLPLLLSLILQSQKFIPTVLSTMITLASNTKIVKESLEYGSLLHILSVFFNDQFEPATRILAAELLAKMQADKLTGPRWSRFIVRFLPPIFTDALRDSPQIALSMFDSTHENPELIWNDAVRSNVKKVVSFELNQLNLLQLQNPCTKWKTDAADEKCAYSDVMDDELVVAGVFLRLFIANPSWQVRHPKQFTTELIEKVLECMERPTPDLDTVTSAFVALLSNHPTVANHLPAQGYLPQFCKLMSSSVGQTSHSAILILSHLTENTYCADSLAKLNCIGGIMKSMKLQPALIRNSAHALKCLLKRNCSDLAAQMLSTGMVEYLLELLNDSMKGVDNVAAAKAEIVDALKNVSLDLQYGAKIAEILNESSIWAQYKDQRHDLFIPANNVHAIAGAPSGIAGYLTERMFTPPSTNFTPPPISSKKN
;
A
#
# COMPACT_ATOMS: atom_id res chain seq x y z
N MET A 1 -52.02 -0.13 4.38
CA MET A 1 -52.18 -0.88 3.12
C MET A 1 -51.37 -0.19 2.04
N SER A 2 -50.13 -0.64 1.80
CA SER A 2 -49.38 -0.24 0.61
C SER A 2 -50.08 -0.85 -0.60
N ARG A 3 -50.71 -0.02 -1.42
CA ARG A 3 -51.26 -0.48 -2.70
C ARG A 3 -50.08 -0.68 -3.65
N LEU A 4 -49.42 -1.84 -3.57
CA LEU A 4 -48.40 -2.24 -4.54
C LEU A 4 -49.02 -2.19 -5.95
N GLY A 5 -48.33 -1.55 -6.89
CA GLY A 5 -48.66 -1.56 -8.32
C GLY A 5 -49.36 -0.31 -8.86
N LEU A 6 -49.74 0.67 -8.02
CA LEU A 6 -50.28 1.95 -8.51
C LEU A 6 -49.21 2.79 -9.21
N GLU A 7 -47.96 2.63 -8.82
CA GLU A 7 -46.82 3.38 -9.38
C GLU A 7 -46.62 3.12 -10.88
N ILE A 8 -47.06 1.96 -11.39
CA ILE A 8 -47.00 1.61 -12.81
C ILE A 8 -47.82 2.58 -13.67
N LEU A 9 -48.88 3.18 -13.11
CA LEU A 9 -49.69 4.19 -13.80
C LEU A 9 -48.92 5.49 -14.09
N LEU A 10 -47.74 5.68 -13.49
CA LEU A 10 -46.88 6.84 -13.73
C LEU A 10 -45.99 6.67 -14.97
N ILE A 11 -45.89 5.45 -15.53
CA ILE A 11 -45.10 5.17 -16.73
C ILE A 11 -45.64 6.02 -17.89
N GLY A 12 -44.73 6.68 -18.62
CA GLY A 12 -45.04 7.66 -19.67
C GLY A 12 -45.20 9.09 -19.16
N HIS A 13 -45.36 9.31 -17.85
CA HIS A 13 -45.61 10.62 -17.26
C HIS A 13 -44.40 11.22 -16.52
N TYR A 14 -43.27 10.52 -16.43
CA TYR A 14 -42.10 11.03 -15.69
C TYR A 14 -41.53 12.34 -16.27
N LYS A 15 -41.56 12.56 -17.58
CA LYS A 15 -41.13 13.87 -18.15
C LYS A 15 -41.94 15.03 -17.57
N LEU A 16 -43.25 14.85 -17.38
CA LEU A 16 -44.13 15.85 -16.77
C LEU A 16 -43.82 15.99 -15.27
N LEU A 17 -43.68 14.88 -14.55
CA LEU A 17 -43.35 14.92 -13.11
C LEU A 17 -42.02 15.65 -12.83
N PHE A 18 -40.99 15.34 -13.62
CA PHE A 18 -39.70 16.02 -13.53
C PHE A 18 -39.78 17.51 -13.93
N SER A 19 -40.72 17.90 -14.81
CA SER A 19 -40.92 19.31 -15.15
C SER A 19 -41.39 20.16 -13.97
N PHE A 20 -42.12 19.56 -13.01
CA PHE A 20 -42.51 20.25 -11.79
C PHE A 20 -41.32 20.58 -10.89
N LEU A 21 -40.21 19.83 -10.98
CA LEU A 21 -38.98 20.14 -10.24
C LEU A 21 -38.34 21.46 -10.71
N LYS A 22 -38.68 21.97 -11.89
CA LYS A 22 -38.17 23.26 -12.41
C LYS A 22 -38.85 24.47 -11.77
N LEU A 23 -40.02 24.29 -11.15
CA LEU A 23 -40.85 25.38 -10.65
C LEU A 23 -40.30 25.91 -9.32
N GLN A 24 -39.24 26.72 -9.38
CA GLN A 24 -38.58 27.30 -8.21
C GLN A 24 -39.53 28.16 -7.35
N GLU A 25 -40.60 28.68 -7.94
CA GLU A 25 -41.62 29.50 -7.25
C GLU A 25 -42.53 28.66 -6.31
N SER A 26 -42.61 27.34 -6.49
CA SER A 26 -43.50 26.46 -5.70
C SER A 26 -42.74 25.29 -5.10
N VAL A 27 -42.14 25.53 -3.93
CA VAL A 27 -41.40 24.52 -3.15
C VAL A 27 -42.29 23.32 -2.79
N GLU A 28 -43.56 23.57 -2.44
CA GLU A 28 -44.52 22.50 -2.10
C GLU A 28 -44.75 21.54 -3.28
N LEU A 29 -44.88 22.07 -4.50
CA LEU A 29 -45.06 21.24 -5.69
C LEU A 29 -43.79 20.45 -6.03
N GLN A 30 -42.61 21.06 -5.86
CA GLN A 30 -41.33 20.35 -5.98
C GLN A 30 -41.22 19.21 -4.96
N GLU A 31 -41.60 19.43 -3.70
CA GLU A 31 -41.61 18.40 -2.64
C GLU A 31 -42.56 17.24 -2.98
N VAL A 32 -43.78 17.53 -3.42
CA VAL A 32 -44.74 16.50 -3.81
C VAL A 32 -44.25 15.71 -5.02
N ALA A 33 -43.74 16.38 -6.05
CA ALA A 33 -43.22 15.73 -7.24
C ALA A 33 -42.01 14.84 -6.91
N LEU A 34 -41.07 15.33 -6.11
CA LEU A 34 -39.92 14.55 -5.64
C LEU A 34 -40.37 13.33 -4.82
N LYS A 35 -41.37 13.49 -3.95
CA LYS A 35 -41.92 12.38 -3.15
C LYS A 35 -42.57 11.32 -4.02
N VAL A 36 -43.32 11.70 -5.07
CA VAL A 36 -43.91 10.76 -6.02
C VAL A 36 -42.83 9.98 -6.76
N ILE A 37 -41.78 10.67 -7.26
CA ILE A 37 -40.65 10.04 -7.95
C ILE A 37 -39.91 9.08 -7.00
N SER A 38 -39.70 9.48 -5.75
CA SER A 38 -39.04 8.68 -4.72
C SER A 38 -39.83 7.41 -4.36
N LEU A 39 -41.15 7.49 -4.30
CA LEU A 39 -41.99 6.33 -4.01
C LEU A 39 -42.04 5.34 -5.17
N SER A 40 -41.95 5.81 -6.42
CA SER A 40 -42.01 4.96 -7.61
C SER A 40 -40.64 4.39 -8.03
N SER A 41 -39.54 4.97 -7.58
CA SER A 41 -38.17 4.53 -7.91
C SER A 41 -37.80 3.15 -7.32
N VAL A 42 -38.65 2.57 -6.47
CA VAL A 42 -38.51 1.20 -5.97
C VAL A 42 -38.98 0.16 -7.02
N ASN A 43 -39.81 0.56 -7.99
CA ASN A 43 -40.34 -0.33 -9.03
C ASN A 43 -39.45 -0.32 -10.29
N ARG A 44 -39.00 -1.50 -10.73
CA ARG A 44 -38.05 -1.65 -11.85
C ARG A 44 -38.55 -1.07 -13.18
N GLU A 45 -39.84 -1.19 -13.48
CA GLU A 45 -40.42 -0.66 -14.73
C GLU A 45 -40.47 0.87 -14.72
N CYS A 46 -40.81 1.45 -13.57
CA CYS A 46 -40.76 2.89 -13.34
C CYS A 46 -39.32 3.41 -13.50
N VAL A 47 -38.33 2.74 -12.91
CA VAL A 47 -36.91 3.10 -13.06
C VAL A 47 -36.47 3.05 -14.53
N ALA A 48 -36.94 2.05 -15.29
CA ALA A 48 -36.62 1.93 -16.72
C ALA A 48 -37.20 3.10 -17.53
N ASP A 49 -38.43 3.53 -17.25
CA ASP A 49 -39.04 4.68 -17.91
C ASP A 49 -38.38 6.01 -17.51
N ILE A 50 -38.04 6.19 -16.22
CA ILE A 50 -37.26 7.33 -15.74
C ILE A 50 -35.92 7.40 -16.47
N ALA A 51 -35.21 6.26 -16.63
CA ALA A 51 -33.98 6.19 -17.39
C ALA A 51 -34.19 6.54 -18.89
N GLY A 52 -35.38 6.35 -19.44
CA GLY A 52 -35.77 6.77 -20.78
C GLY A 52 -35.98 8.29 -20.92
N SER A 53 -36.27 8.99 -19.83
CA SER A 53 -36.67 10.41 -19.84
C SER A 53 -35.50 11.41 -19.91
N SER A 54 -34.29 11.02 -19.52
CA SER A 54 -33.09 11.87 -19.46
C SER A 54 -33.27 13.19 -18.70
N GLN A 55 -33.98 13.15 -17.55
CA GLN A 55 -34.25 14.33 -16.71
C GLN A 55 -33.48 14.35 -15.38
N LEU A 56 -32.50 13.47 -15.19
CA LEU A 56 -31.71 13.36 -13.94
C LEU A 56 -31.08 14.68 -13.47
N PRO A 57 -30.59 15.60 -14.34
CA PRO A 57 -30.03 16.87 -13.89
C PRO A 57 -30.99 17.72 -13.04
N LEU A 58 -32.30 17.60 -13.25
CA LEU A 58 -33.31 18.34 -12.49
C LEU A 58 -33.46 17.84 -11.05
N LEU A 59 -33.09 16.59 -10.79
CA LEU A 59 -33.04 16.05 -9.44
C LEU A 59 -31.81 16.60 -8.70
N LEU A 60 -30.67 16.70 -9.40
CA LEU A 60 -29.40 17.20 -8.86
C LEU A 60 -29.46 18.70 -8.56
N SER A 61 -30.18 19.49 -9.37
CA SER A 61 -30.34 20.92 -9.11
C SER A 61 -31.06 21.22 -7.79
N LEU A 62 -31.91 20.31 -7.31
CA LEU A 62 -32.55 20.45 -6.00
C LEU A 62 -31.56 20.37 -4.83
N ILE A 63 -30.43 19.66 -4.99
CA ILE A 63 -29.35 19.62 -3.99
C ILE A 63 -28.78 21.01 -3.76
N LEU A 64 -28.65 21.80 -4.84
CA LEU A 64 -28.12 23.15 -4.78
C LEU A 64 -29.16 24.18 -4.30
N GLN A 65 -30.45 23.88 -4.45
CA GLN A 65 -31.54 24.80 -4.11
C GLN A 65 -31.83 24.85 -2.61
N SER A 66 -31.96 23.69 -1.95
CA SER A 66 -32.33 23.63 -0.53
C SER A 66 -31.84 22.35 0.14
N GLN A 67 -31.31 22.52 1.36
CA GLN A 67 -30.82 21.42 2.18
C GLN A 67 -31.91 20.39 2.51
N LYS A 68 -33.19 20.82 2.54
CA LYS A 68 -34.34 19.95 2.82
C LYS A 68 -34.54 18.85 1.77
N PHE A 69 -34.18 19.11 0.52
CA PHE A 69 -34.35 18.13 -0.56
C PHE A 69 -33.26 17.07 -0.57
N ILE A 70 -32.08 17.36 -0.01
CA ILE A 70 -30.87 16.54 -0.16
C ILE A 70 -31.10 15.07 0.26
N PRO A 71 -31.66 14.75 1.44
CA PRO A 71 -31.81 13.36 1.85
C PRO A 71 -32.73 12.56 0.91
N THR A 72 -33.83 13.18 0.48
CA THR A 72 -34.81 12.56 -0.44
C THR A 72 -34.23 12.39 -1.83
N VAL A 73 -33.45 13.36 -2.32
CA VAL A 73 -32.75 13.25 -3.61
C VAL A 73 -31.73 12.11 -3.58
N LEU A 74 -30.90 12.04 -2.53
CA LEU A 74 -29.88 10.98 -2.40
C LEU A 74 -30.51 9.60 -2.31
N SER A 75 -31.54 9.41 -1.46
CA SER A 75 -32.23 8.12 -1.34
C SER A 75 -32.91 7.69 -2.64
N THR A 76 -33.51 8.65 -3.35
CA THR A 76 -34.08 8.40 -4.69
C THR A 76 -32.99 7.99 -5.67
N MET A 77 -31.85 8.67 -5.70
CA MET A 77 -30.71 8.29 -6.56
C MET A 77 -30.15 6.90 -6.24
N ILE A 78 -30.09 6.50 -4.96
CA ILE A 78 -29.65 5.15 -4.55
C ILE A 78 -30.55 4.08 -5.17
N THR A 79 -31.87 4.28 -5.13
CA THR A 79 -32.84 3.33 -5.72
C THR A 79 -32.77 3.32 -7.26
N LEU A 80 -32.67 4.51 -7.88
CA LEU A 80 -32.54 4.66 -9.33
C LEU A 80 -31.23 4.08 -9.87
N ALA A 81 -30.15 4.09 -9.09
CA ALA A 81 -28.85 3.51 -9.44
C ALA A 81 -28.88 1.97 -9.60
N SER A 82 -30.03 1.32 -9.44
CA SER A 82 -30.27 -0.06 -9.89
C SER A 82 -30.24 -0.21 -11.41
N ASN A 83 -30.36 0.88 -12.18
CA ASN A 83 -30.30 0.90 -13.64
C ASN A 83 -28.98 1.52 -14.13
N THR A 84 -28.17 0.73 -14.85
CA THR A 84 -26.86 1.16 -15.35
C THR A 84 -26.91 2.38 -16.29
N LYS A 85 -28.01 2.60 -17.03
CA LYS A 85 -28.16 3.80 -17.86
C LYS A 85 -28.18 5.05 -16.99
N ILE A 86 -28.89 5.01 -15.86
CA ILE A 86 -28.95 6.09 -14.88
C ILE A 86 -27.56 6.32 -14.26
N VAL A 87 -26.87 5.26 -13.86
CA VAL A 87 -25.51 5.35 -13.29
C VAL A 87 -24.54 6.01 -14.27
N LYS A 88 -24.59 5.63 -15.55
CA LYS A 88 -23.78 6.22 -16.62
C LYS A 88 -24.12 7.69 -16.83
N GLU A 89 -25.39 8.00 -17.01
CA GLU A 89 -25.89 9.35 -17.30
C GLU A 89 -25.62 10.31 -16.14
N SER A 90 -25.77 9.83 -14.90
CA SER A 90 -25.42 10.58 -13.68
C SER A 90 -23.98 11.08 -13.71
N LEU A 91 -23.04 10.22 -14.09
CA LEU A 91 -21.63 10.63 -14.18
C LEU A 91 -21.43 11.68 -15.28
N GLU A 92 -22.08 11.49 -16.43
CA GLU A 92 -22.01 12.43 -17.57
C GLU A 92 -22.56 13.82 -17.24
N TYR A 93 -23.51 13.95 -16.31
CA TYR A 93 -24.05 15.23 -15.87
C TYR A 93 -23.41 15.77 -14.58
N GLY A 94 -22.33 15.16 -14.10
CA GLY A 94 -21.56 15.66 -12.96
C GLY A 94 -22.17 15.34 -11.59
N SER A 95 -23.05 14.32 -11.48
CA SER A 95 -23.60 13.89 -10.19
C SER A 95 -22.52 13.64 -9.13
N LEU A 96 -21.32 13.19 -9.54
CA LEU A 96 -20.20 13.00 -8.62
C LEU A 96 -19.90 14.27 -7.82
N LEU A 97 -19.82 15.43 -8.47
CA LEU A 97 -19.52 16.71 -7.80
C LEU A 97 -20.60 17.09 -6.80
N HIS A 98 -21.88 16.89 -7.15
CA HIS A 98 -22.98 17.11 -6.23
C HIS A 98 -22.89 16.18 -5.01
N ILE A 99 -22.62 14.89 -5.22
CA ILE A 99 -22.53 13.91 -4.13
C ILE A 99 -21.35 14.23 -3.22
N LEU A 100 -20.18 14.55 -3.79
CA LEU A 100 -18.99 14.95 -3.02
C LEU A 100 -19.22 16.25 -2.24
N SER A 101 -19.93 17.22 -2.82
CA SER A 101 -20.26 18.47 -2.11
C SER A 101 -21.10 18.23 -0.85
N VAL A 102 -21.96 17.21 -0.87
CA VAL A 102 -22.72 16.79 0.31
C VAL A 102 -21.85 16.00 1.28
N PHE A 103 -21.12 15.00 0.78
CA PHE A 103 -20.26 14.15 1.60
C PHE A 103 -19.19 14.94 2.36
N PHE A 104 -18.61 15.97 1.73
CA PHE A 104 -17.54 16.77 2.29
C PHE A 104 -18.02 17.87 3.26
N ASN A 105 -19.29 18.25 3.23
CA ASN A 105 -19.79 19.38 4.00
C ASN A 105 -20.13 18.96 5.43
N ASP A 106 -19.30 19.39 6.37
CA ASP A 106 -19.38 19.17 7.81
C ASP A 106 -20.60 19.84 8.47
N GLN A 107 -21.26 20.77 7.79
CA GLN A 107 -22.49 21.40 8.27
C GLN A 107 -23.73 20.51 8.11
N PHE A 108 -23.64 19.46 7.27
CA PHE A 108 -24.75 18.52 7.12
C PHE A 108 -24.73 17.45 8.21
N GLU A 109 -25.92 17.01 8.61
CA GLU A 109 -26.08 15.91 9.56
C GLU A 109 -25.33 14.65 9.06
N PRO A 110 -24.68 13.89 9.97
CA PRO A 110 -23.93 12.69 9.60
C PRO A 110 -24.75 11.70 8.76
N ALA A 111 -26.05 11.54 9.04
CA ALA A 111 -26.94 10.67 8.28
C ALA A 111 -27.04 11.06 6.79
N THR A 112 -27.07 12.36 6.48
CA THR A 112 -27.13 12.87 5.10
C THR A 112 -25.80 12.64 4.37
N ARG A 113 -24.68 12.83 5.08
CA ARG A 113 -23.34 12.56 4.53
C ARG A 113 -23.11 11.06 4.30
N ILE A 114 -23.65 10.21 5.16
CA ILE A 114 -23.65 8.74 5.00
C ILE A 114 -24.47 8.35 3.76
N LEU A 115 -25.65 8.94 3.52
CA LEU A 115 -26.42 8.69 2.28
C LEU A 115 -25.63 9.06 1.02
N ALA A 116 -24.85 10.15 1.07
CA ALA A 116 -23.98 10.52 -0.05
C ALA A 116 -22.87 9.46 -0.27
N ALA A 117 -22.25 8.98 0.81
CA ALA A 117 -21.26 7.91 0.77
C ALA A 117 -21.86 6.57 0.26
N GLU A 118 -23.08 6.21 0.70
CA GLU A 118 -23.82 5.04 0.21
C GLU A 118 -24.11 5.14 -1.29
N LEU A 119 -24.46 6.32 -1.77
CA LEU A 119 -24.66 6.55 -3.20
C LEU A 119 -23.35 6.39 -3.99
N LEU A 120 -22.23 6.91 -3.51
CA LEU A 120 -20.92 6.67 -4.14
C LEU A 120 -20.56 5.19 -4.17
N ALA A 121 -20.78 4.47 -3.08
CA ALA A 121 -20.57 3.02 -3.01
C ALA A 121 -21.45 2.27 -4.02
N LYS A 122 -22.73 2.65 -4.11
CA LYS A 122 -23.71 2.06 -5.04
C LYS A 122 -23.32 2.29 -6.50
N MET A 123 -22.86 3.50 -6.85
CA MET A 123 -22.42 3.84 -8.21
C MET A 123 -21.15 3.07 -8.61
N GLN A 124 -20.20 2.90 -7.69
CA GLN A 124 -18.99 2.09 -7.89
C GLN A 124 -19.28 0.59 -8.05
N ALA A 125 -20.35 0.10 -7.44
CA ALA A 125 -20.75 -1.31 -7.53
C ALA A 125 -21.44 -1.67 -8.86
N ASP A 126 -21.71 -0.70 -9.75
CA ASP A 126 -22.27 -0.97 -11.07
C ASP A 126 -21.31 -1.79 -11.95
N LYS A 127 -21.84 -2.81 -12.62
CA LYS A 127 -21.01 -3.79 -13.34
C LYS A 127 -20.32 -3.24 -14.58
N LEU A 128 -20.90 -2.24 -15.26
CA LEU A 128 -20.38 -1.73 -16.54
C LEU A 128 -19.61 -0.42 -16.37
N THR A 129 -20.04 0.42 -15.44
CA THR A 129 -19.52 1.78 -15.26
C THR A 129 -18.86 2.00 -13.90
N GLY A 130 -18.90 1.02 -12.99
CA GLY A 130 -18.27 1.08 -11.67
C GLY A 130 -16.77 1.44 -11.72
N PRO A 131 -15.93 0.80 -12.55
CA PRO A 131 -14.51 1.17 -12.68
C PRO A 131 -14.30 2.62 -13.11
N ARG A 132 -15.22 3.16 -13.94
CA ARG A 132 -15.19 4.57 -14.35
C ARG A 132 -15.52 5.46 -13.14
N TRP A 133 -16.54 5.13 -12.35
CA TRP A 133 -16.84 5.85 -11.11
C TRP A 133 -15.67 5.86 -10.13
N SER A 134 -15.05 4.72 -9.85
CA SER A 134 -13.88 4.65 -8.97
C SER A 134 -12.74 5.52 -9.47
N ARG A 135 -12.42 5.50 -10.78
CA ARG A 135 -11.39 6.37 -11.37
C ARG A 135 -11.66 7.86 -11.12
N PHE A 136 -12.91 8.29 -11.28
CA PHE A 136 -13.28 9.69 -11.05
C PHE A 136 -13.31 10.06 -9.56
N ILE A 137 -13.68 9.14 -8.67
CA ILE A 137 -13.60 9.37 -7.21
C ILE A 137 -12.15 9.55 -6.77
N VAL A 138 -11.23 8.76 -7.32
CA VAL A 138 -9.79 8.83 -6.99
C VAL A 138 -9.17 10.20 -7.34
N ARG A 139 -9.77 10.97 -8.25
CA ARG A 139 -9.32 12.33 -8.51
C ARG A 139 -9.50 13.26 -7.30
N PHE A 140 -10.51 13.03 -6.47
CA PHE A 140 -10.83 13.90 -5.33
C PHE A 140 -10.50 13.26 -3.99
N LEU A 141 -10.45 11.94 -3.90
CA LEU A 141 -10.17 11.19 -2.68
C LEU A 141 -9.06 10.18 -2.91
N PRO A 142 -8.07 10.04 -2.00
CA PRO A 142 -7.07 8.98 -2.09
C PRO A 142 -7.66 7.58 -2.32
N PRO A 143 -6.99 6.67 -3.04
CA PRO A 143 -7.54 5.37 -3.43
C PRO A 143 -8.17 4.55 -2.30
N ILE A 144 -7.62 4.63 -1.09
CA ILE A 144 -8.16 3.96 0.11
C ILE A 144 -9.63 4.30 0.41
N PHE A 145 -10.09 5.50 0.06
CA PHE A 145 -11.48 5.88 0.26
C PHE A 145 -12.44 5.10 -0.64
N THR A 146 -12.01 4.65 -1.82
CA THR A 146 -12.87 3.83 -2.70
C THR A 146 -13.19 2.48 -2.07
N ASP A 147 -12.22 1.88 -1.37
CA ASP A 147 -12.41 0.65 -0.61
C ASP A 147 -13.28 0.91 0.62
N ALA A 148 -12.94 1.93 1.40
CA ALA A 148 -13.70 2.31 2.60
C ALA A 148 -15.18 2.58 2.29
N LEU A 149 -15.48 3.28 1.18
CA LEU A 149 -16.85 3.54 0.74
C LEU A 149 -17.60 2.24 0.42
N ARG A 150 -16.94 1.28 -0.24
CA ARG A 150 -17.55 -0.02 -0.59
C ARG A 150 -17.81 -0.89 0.62
N ASP A 151 -16.89 -0.87 1.58
CA ASP A 151 -16.96 -1.72 2.78
C ASP A 151 -17.95 -1.15 3.81
N SER A 152 -17.81 0.12 4.17
CA SER A 152 -18.71 0.82 5.09
C SER A 152 -18.71 2.33 4.86
N PRO A 153 -19.82 2.88 4.33
CA PRO A 153 -20.02 4.32 4.19
C PRO A 153 -19.83 5.12 5.49
N GLN A 154 -20.16 4.53 6.64
CA GLN A 154 -19.97 5.14 7.95
C GLN A 154 -18.48 5.25 8.32
N ILE A 155 -17.70 4.19 8.07
CA ILE A 155 -16.25 4.21 8.28
C ILE A 155 -15.57 5.17 7.31
N ALA A 156 -16.01 5.22 6.05
CA ALA A 156 -15.50 6.19 5.09
C ALA A 156 -15.71 7.64 5.55
N LEU A 157 -16.86 7.94 6.17
CA LEU A 157 -17.14 9.26 6.73
C LEU A 157 -16.24 9.57 7.94
N SER A 158 -16.13 8.66 8.90
CA SER A 158 -15.26 8.88 10.07
C SER A 158 -13.79 9.02 9.67
N MET A 159 -13.37 8.23 8.68
CA MET A 159 -12.05 8.32 8.07
C MET A 159 -11.84 9.65 7.36
N PHE A 160 -12.85 10.15 6.64
CA PHE A 160 -12.77 11.45 5.96
C PHE A 160 -12.63 12.59 6.96
N ASP A 161 -13.37 12.59 8.07
CA ASP A 161 -13.33 13.66 9.06
C ASP A 161 -12.09 13.61 9.97
N SER A 162 -11.42 12.45 10.07
CA SER A 162 -10.25 12.27 10.92
C SER A 162 -8.94 12.60 10.21
N THR A 163 -7.93 13.06 10.96
CA THR A 163 -6.58 13.27 10.42
C THR A 163 -5.79 11.97 10.40
N HIS A 164 -5.18 11.67 9.27
CA HIS A 164 -4.32 10.51 9.07
C HIS A 164 -3.00 10.94 8.45
N GLU A 165 -1.90 10.51 9.06
CA GLU A 165 -0.58 10.60 8.45
C GLU A 165 0.13 9.29 8.73
N ASN A 166 0.13 8.42 7.73
CA ASN A 166 0.74 7.09 7.79
C ASN A 166 1.31 6.72 6.41
N PRO A 167 2.08 5.63 6.30
CA PRO A 167 2.74 5.25 5.06
C PRO A 167 1.84 5.10 3.83
N GLU A 168 0.52 4.91 3.97
CA GLU A 168 -0.41 4.74 2.85
C GLU A 168 -1.42 5.90 2.69
N LEU A 169 -1.38 6.90 3.60
CA LEU A 169 -2.33 8.00 3.58
C LEU A 169 -1.80 9.25 4.28
N ILE A 170 -1.74 10.34 3.51
CA ILE A 170 -1.63 11.70 4.04
C ILE A 170 -2.98 12.38 3.83
N TRP A 171 -3.72 12.57 4.92
CA TRP A 171 -5.05 13.15 4.93
C TRP A 171 -5.24 14.04 6.17
N ASN A 172 -4.97 15.33 6.01
CA ASN A 172 -5.07 16.33 7.08
C ASN A 172 -6.05 17.45 6.69
N ASP A 173 -6.25 18.41 7.60
CA ASP A 173 -7.16 19.54 7.37
C ASP A 173 -6.80 20.38 6.14
N ALA A 174 -5.51 20.53 5.83
CA ALA A 174 -5.06 21.27 4.65
C ALA A 174 -5.47 20.56 3.36
N VAL A 175 -5.19 19.25 3.25
CA VAL A 175 -5.60 18.43 2.10
C VAL A 175 -7.12 18.44 1.95
N ARG A 176 -7.86 18.20 3.06
CA ARG A 176 -9.33 18.26 3.08
C ARG A 176 -9.85 19.59 2.58
N SER A 177 -9.30 20.70 3.09
CA SER A 177 -9.71 22.05 2.70
C SER A 177 -9.47 22.30 1.21
N ASN A 178 -8.33 21.85 0.69
CA ASN A 178 -8.01 21.99 -0.73
C ASN A 178 -9.00 21.22 -1.61
N VAL A 179 -9.22 19.94 -1.31
CA VAL A 179 -10.16 19.08 -2.02
C VAL A 179 -11.59 19.64 -1.98
N LYS A 180 -12.04 20.14 -0.81
CA LYS A 180 -13.32 20.84 -0.67
C LYS A 180 -13.43 22.02 -1.63
N LYS A 181 -12.40 22.89 -1.69
CA LYS A 181 -12.36 24.06 -2.58
C LYS A 181 -12.42 23.66 -4.05
N VAL A 182 -11.66 22.65 -4.47
CA VAL A 182 -11.64 22.16 -5.86
C VAL A 182 -13.03 21.65 -6.26
N VAL A 183 -13.66 20.81 -5.44
CA VAL A 183 -15.02 20.31 -5.73
C VAL A 183 -16.04 21.43 -5.78
N SER A 184 -16.01 22.38 -4.84
CA SER A 184 -16.92 23.53 -4.86
C SER A 184 -16.72 24.41 -6.10
N PHE A 185 -15.48 24.63 -6.52
CA PHE A 185 -15.17 25.38 -7.73
C PHE A 185 -15.70 24.68 -8.98
N GLU A 186 -15.38 23.40 -9.18
CA GLU A 186 -15.86 22.64 -10.34
C GLU A 186 -17.39 22.54 -10.39
N LEU A 187 -18.03 22.34 -9.24
CA LEU A 187 -19.48 22.27 -9.13
C LEU A 187 -20.14 23.61 -9.48
N ASN A 188 -19.60 24.72 -9.00
CA ASN A 188 -20.10 26.06 -9.33
C ASN A 188 -19.96 26.35 -10.82
N GLN A 189 -18.82 26.00 -11.43
CA GLN A 189 -18.60 26.15 -12.87
C GLN A 189 -19.60 25.32 -13.69
N LEU A 190 -19.82 24.06 -13.30
CA LEU A 190 -20.81 23.20 -13.96
C LEU A 190 -22.23 23.76 -13.81
N ASN A 191 -22.60 24.21 -12.60
CA ASN A 191 -23.91 24.77 -12.32
C ASN A 191 -24.19 26.01 -13.18
N LEU A 192 -23.23 26.93 -13.31
CA LEU A 192 -23.36 28.11 -14.18
C LEU A 192 -23.65 27.73 -15.64
N LEU A 193 -22.99 26.69 -16.15
CA LEU A 193 -23.22 26.20 -17.51
C LEU A 193 -24.58 25.48 -17.64
N GLN A 194 -24.98 24.71 -16.63
CA GLN A 194 -26.26 24.00 -16.62
C GLN A 194 -27.46 24.93 -16.45
N LEU A 195 -27.31 26.06 -15.75
CA LEU A 195 -28.31 27.12 -15.70
C LEU A 195 -28.58 27.73 -17.08
N GLN A 196 -27.56 27.84 -17.94
CA GLN A 196 -27.72 28.31 -19.32
C GLN A 196 -28.28 27.22 -20.25
N ASN A 197 -27.77 25.99 -20.11
CA ASN A 197 -28.23 24.84 -20.87
C ASN A 197 -28.28 23.58 -19.98
N PRO A 198 -29.47 23.15 -19.53
CA PRO A 198 -29.63 21.99 -18.65
C PRO A 198 -29.10 20.67 -19.19
N CYS A 199 -28.90 20.55 -20.51
CA CYS A 199 -28.31 19.37 -21.15
C CYS A 199 -26.77 19.42 -21.19
N THR A 200 -26.13 20.40 -20.55
CA THR A 200 -24.68 20.49 -20.49
C THR A 200 -24.11 19.34 -19.66
N LYS A 201 -23.31 18.51 -20.32
CA LYS A 201 -22.56 17.43 -19.69
C LYS A 201 -21.33 17.97 -18.98
N TRP A 202 -20.96 17.31 -17.88
CA TRP A 202 -19.71 17.56 -17.19
C TRP A 202 -18.55 17.16 -18.12
N LYS A 203 -17.77 18.17 -18.52
CA LYS A 203 -16.59 17.97 -19.36
C LYS A 203 -15.46 17.51 -18.46
N THR A 204 -15.02 16.27 -18.65
CA THR A 204 -13.85 15.75 -17.96
C THR A 204 -13.10 14.80 -18.87
N ASP A 205 -11.96 15.27 -19.37
CA ASP A 205 -10.97 14.42 -20.01
C ASP A 205 -10.19 13.74 -18.89
N ALA A 206 -10.74 12.64 -18.38
CA ALA A 206 -10.23 11.88 -17.23
C ALA A 206 -8.82 11.30 -17.40
N ALA A 207 -8.14 11.60 -18.51
CA ALA A 207 -6.79 11.16 -18.84
C ALA A 207 -5.71 12.13 -18.34
N ASP A 208 -5.98 13.45 -18.26
CA ASP A 208 -4.91 14.45 -18.12
C ASP A 208 -5.04 15.41 -16.92
N GLU A 209 -6.13 15.35 -16.15
CA GLU A 209 -6.31 16.25 -15.00
C GLU A 209 -5.67 15.68 -13.72
N LYS A 210 -4.73 16.43 -13.14
CA LYS A 210 -4.09 16.13 -11.85
C LYS A 210 -5.15 15.91 -10.75
N CYS A 211 -4.86 15.02 -9.80
CA CYS A 211 -5.72 14.82 -8.62
C CYS A 211 -5.82 16.12 -7.80
N ALA A 212 -6.95 16.36 -7.15
CA ALA A 212 -7.22 17.54 -6.32
C ALA A 212 -6.31 17.65 -5.07
N TYR A 213 -5.51 16.64 -4.80
CA TYR A 213 -4.55 16.56 -3.71
C TYR A 213 -3.11 16.30 -4.22
N SER A 214 -2.85 16.52 -5.53
CA SER A 214 -1.52 16.31 -6.13
C SER A 214 -0.42 17.16 -5.50
N ASP A 215 -0.74 18.37 -5.05
CA ASP A 215 0.25 19.30 -4.49
C ASP A 215 0.95 18.73 -3.25
N VAL A 216 0.27 17.86 -2.50
CA VAL A 216 0.85 17.16 -1.34
C VAL A 216 1.65 15.94 -1.75
N MET A 217 1.40 15.40 -2.95
CA MET A 217 2.13 14.27 -3.50
C MET A 217 3.38 14.70 -4.28
N ASP A 218 3.39 15.90 -4.86
CA ASP A 218 4.48 16.36 -5.75
C ASP A 218 5.83 16.49 -5.00
N ASP A 219 5.81 16.72 -3.69
CA ASP A 219 7.02 16.80 -2.83
C ASP A 219 7.38 15.48 -2.12
N GLU A 220 6.59 14.42 -2.27
CA GLU A 220 6.78 13.16 -1.56
C GLU A 220 7.24 12.04 -2.50
N LEU A 221 8.21 11.23 -2.04
CA LEU A 221 8.64 10.05 -2.77
C LEU A 221 7.70 8.87 -2.48
N VAL A 222 6.90 8.51 -3.49
CA VAL A 222 5.86 7.46 -3.39
C VAL A 222 6.21 6.28 -4.28
N VAL A 223 6.11 5.06 -3.74
CA VAL A 223 6.27 3.80 -4.48
C VAL A 223 5.12 2.86 -4.15
N ALA A 224 4.44 2.31 -5.15
CA ALA A 224 3.22 1.49 -4.98
C ALA A 224 2.14 2.11 -4.07
N GLY A 225 2.02 3.45 -4.07
CA GLY A 225 1.10 4.18 -3.19
C GLY A 225 1.57 4.31 -1.73
N VAL A 226 2.83 3.97 -1.43
CA VAL A 226 3.44 4.10 -0.09
C VAL A 226 4.39 5.28 -0.06
N PHE A 227 4.19 6.19 0.90
CA PHE A 227 5.04 7.35 1.18
C PHE A 227 6.32 6.88 1.91
N LEU A 228 7.46 6.87 1.22
CA LEU A 228 8.69 6.26 1.74
C LEU A 228 9.19 6.94 3.01
N ARG A 229 9.08 8.27 3.12
CA ARG A 229 9.44 9.03 4.33
C ARG A 229 8.69 8.51 5.56
N LEU A 230 7.38 8.34 5.43
CA LEU A 230 6.53 7.86 6.53
C LEU A 230 6.76 6.38 6.82
N PHE A 231 7.00 5.57 5.79
CA PHE A 231 7.32 4.15 5.97
C PHE A 231 8.64 3.97 6.73
N ILE A 232 9.69 4.72 6.40
CA ILE A 232 10.97 4.68 7.11
C ILE A 232 10.81 5.10 8.58
N ALA A 233 9.96 6.09 8.85
CA ALA A 233 9.65 6.54 10.21
C ALA A 233 8.83 5.52 11.02
N ASN A 234 8.01 4.70 10.36
CA ASN A 234 7.22 3.63 10.98
C ASN A 234 7.33 2.31 10.19
N PRO A 235 8.48 1.62 10.30
CA PRO A 235 8.78 0.48 9.44
C PRO A 235 8.04 -0.80 9.84
N SER A 236 7.36 -0.82 10.98
CA SER A 236 6.47 -1.90 11.40
C SER A 236 5.07 -1.85 10.75
N TRP A 237 4.80 -0.82 9.93
CA TRP A 237 3.51 -0.62 9.30
C TRP A 237 3.16 -1.76 8.33
N GLN A 238 2.02 -2.40 8.56
CA GLN A 238 1.52 -3.48 7.71
C GLN A 238 0.86 -2.92 6.44
N VAL A 239 1.66 -2.74 5.39
CA VAL A 239 1.18 -2.28 4.08
C VAL A 239 0.13 -3.26 3.53
N ARG A 240 -0.99 -2.75 2.98
CA ARG A 240 -2.09 -3.57 2.44
C ARG A 240 -1.68 -4.50 1.29
N HIS A 241 -0.80 -4.05 0.39
CA HIS A 241 -0.31 -4.82 -0.75
C HIS A 241 1.21 -5.05 -0.67
N PRO A 242 1.70 -5.85 0.31
CA PRO A 242 3.13 -5.92 0.61
C PRO A 242 3.95 -6.53 -0.54
N LYS A 243 3.37 -7.44 -1.33
CA LYS A 243 4.04 -8.03 -2.51
C LYS A 243 4.25 -7.00 -3.62
N GLN A 244 3.21 -6.20 -3.91
CA GLN A 244 3.30 -5.14 -4.91
C GLN A 244 4.31 -4.09 -4.47
N PHE A 245 4.23 -3.64 -3.21
CA PHE A 245 5.20 -2.70 -2.65
C PHE A 245 6.63 -3.23 -2.73
N THR A 246 6.87 -4.49 -2.36
CA THR A 246 8.22 -5.11 -2.46
C THR A 246 8.73 -5.11 -3.90
N THR A 247 7.87 -5.44 -4.86
CA THR A 247 8.19 -5.55 -6.29
C THR A 247 8.52 -4.17 -6.88
N GLU A 248 7.65 -3.19 -6.71
CA GLU A 248 7.90 -1.83 -7.22
C GLU A 248 9.05 -1.14 -6.49
N LEU A 249 9.27 -1.45 -5.22
CA LEU A 249 10.39 -0.88 -4.45
C LEU A 249 11.73 -1.43 -4.90
N ILE A 250 11.86 -2.74 -5.17
CA ILE A 250 13.10 -3.28 -5.75
C ILE A 250 13.32 -2.76 -7.19
N GLU A 251 12.25 -2.61 -7.99
CA GLU A 251 12.35 -1.99 -9.31
C GLU A 251 12.88 -0.57 -9.20
N LYS A 252 12.38 0.22 -8.24
CA LYS A 252 12.85 1.58 -8.01
C LYS A 252 14.30 1.61 -7.51
N VAL A 253 14.70 0.68 -6.64
CA VAL A 253 16.11 0.51 -6.24
C VAL A 253 16.97 0.29 -7.48
N LEU A 254 16.60 -0.66 -8.35
CA LEU A 254 17.39 -1.01 -9.52
C LEU A 254 17.49 0.16 -10.51
N GLU A 255 16.41 0.91 -10.71
CA GLU A 255 16.39 2.14 -11.51
C GLU A 255 17.37 3.18 -10.95
N CYS A 256 17.30 3.46 -9.64
CA CYS A 256 18.19 4.42 -8.97
C CYS A 256 19.66 3.93 -8.92
N MET A 257 19.90 2.61 -8.92
CA MET A 257 21.26 2.06 -9.00
C MET A 257 21.85 2.15 -10.40
N GLU A 258 21.03 2.00 -11.45
CA GLU A 258 21.46 2.16 -12.84
C GLU A 258 21.69 3.63 -13.20
N ARG A 259 20.84 4.52 -12.68
CA ARG A 259 20.93 5.97 -12.84
C ARG A 259 20.86 6.62 -11.46
N PRO A 260 22.01 6.92 -10.83
CA PRO A 260 22.05 7.52 -9.50
C PRO A 260 21.20 8.80 -9.42
N THR A 261 20.16 8.75 -8.61
CA THR A 261 19.28 9.87 -8.25
C THR A 261 19.52 10.27 -6.79
N PRO A 262 19.15 11.50 -6.37
CA PRO A 262 19.18 11.87 -4.96
C PRO A 262 18.27 10.99 -4.09
N ASP A 263 17.31 10.29 -4.69
CA ASP A 263 16.36 9.41 -4.00
C ASP A 263 16.95 8.06 -3.58
N LEU A 264 18.13 7.69 -4.10
CA LEU A 264 18.71 6.37 -3.89
C LEU A 264 18.83 6.00 -2.41
N ASP A 265 19.28 6.93 -1.56
CA ASP A 265 19.42 6.70 -0.13
C ASP A 265 18.05 6.41 0.53
N THR A 266 17.03 7.22 0.23
CA THR A 266 15.67 7.04 0.75
C THR A 266 15.07 5.72 0.30
N VAL A 267 15.19 5.37 -0.98
CA VAL A 267 14.67 4.09 -1.53
C VAL A 267 15.40 2.91 -0.89
N THR A 268 16.72 3.02 -0.71
CA THR A 268 17.55 2.01 -0.03
C THR A 268 17.10 1.81 1.42
N SER A 269 16.94 2.90 2.18
CA SER A 269 16.48 2.85 3.57
C SER A 269 15.09 2.23 3.69
N ALA A 270 14.16 2.57 2.79
CA ALA A 270 12.83 1.97 2.78
C ALA A 270 12.88 0.47 2.48
N PHE A 271 13.69 0.04 1.50
CA PHE A 271 13.79 -1.37 1.14
C PHE A 271 14.45 -2.19 2.26
N VAL A 272 15.51 -1.66 2.86
CA VAL A 272 16.14 -2.29 4.04
C VAL A 272 15.14 -2.39 5.19
N ALA A 273 14.44 -1.30 5.53
CA ALA A 273 13.45 -1.29 6.60
C ALA A 273 12.33 -2.32 6.37
N LEU A 274 11.88 -2.46 5.12
CA LEU A 274 10.90 -3.46 4.71
C LEU A 274 11.42 -4.89 4.95
N LEU A 275 12.65 -5.19 4.54
CA LEU A 275 13.26 -6.52 4.73
C LEU A 275 13.48 -6.84 6.21
N SER A 276 13.90 -5.86 7.02
CA SER A 276 14.14 -6.06 8.46
C SER A 276 12.84 -6.31 9.24
N ASN A 277 11.76 -5.59 8.93
CA ASN A 277 10.50 -5.65 9.71
C ASN A 277 9.50 -6.66 9.14
N HIS A 278 9.57 -6.97 7.84
CA HIS A 278 8.67 -7.87 7.14
C HIS A 278 9.44 -8.90 6.30
N PRO A 279 10.34 -9.72 6.88
CA PRO A 279 11.29 -10.55 6.14
C PRO A 279 10.65 -11.60 5.20
N THR A 280 9.40 -12.00 5.46
CA THR A 280 8.66 -12.96 4.64
C THR A 280 8.32 -12.41 3.24
N VAL A 281 8.31 -11.08 3.07
CA VAL A 281 8.07 -10.48 1.76
C VAL A 281 9.23 -10.76 0.80
N ALA A 282 10.46 -10.99 1.27
CA ALA A 282 11.58 -11.28 0.38
C ALA A 282 11.47 -12.64 -0.34
N ASN A 283 10.65 -13.57 0.18
CA ASN A 283 10.57 -14.95 -0.31
C ASN A 283 10.20 -15.08 -1.80
N HIS A 284 9.52 -14.08 -2.37
CA HIS A 284 9.07 -14.11 -3.77
C HIS A 284 10.03 -13.43 -4.76
N LEU A 285 11.00 -12.65 -4.27
CA LEU A 285 11.96 -11.93 -5.12
C LEU A 285 12.76 -12.84 -6.07
N PRO A 286 13.25 -14.03 -5.66
CA PRO A 286 14.03 -14.90 -6.55
C PRO A 286 13.31 -15.28 -7.85
N ALA A 287 11.99 -15.49 -7.77
CA ALA A 287 11.19 -15.94 -8.91
C ALA A 287 10.95 -14.83 -9.95
N GLN A 288 11.18 -13.56 -9.58
CA GLN A 288 10.89 -12.40 -10.43
C GLN A 288 12.09 -11.95 -11.28
N GLY A 289 13.29 -12.49 -11.05
CA GLY A 289 14.47 -12.18 -11.87
C GLY A 289 15.20 -10.88 -11.49
N TYR A 290 14.82 -10.21 -10.40
CA TYR A 290 15.49 -8.98 -9.94
C TYR A 290 16.90 -9.22 -9.37
N LEU A 291 17.16 -10.39 -8.74
CA LEU A 291 18.45 -10.67 -8.09
C LEU A 291 19.64 -10.74 -9.08
N PRO A 292 19.53 -11.39 -10.26
CA PRO A 292 20.55 -11.30 -11.30
C PRO A 292 20.86 -9.85 -11.75
N GLN A 293 19.82 -9.03 -11.92
CA GLN A 293 19.99 -7.62 -12.30
C GLN A 293 20.70 -6.84 -11.19
N PHE A 294 20.32 -7.06 -9.93
CA PHE A 294 20.97 -6.49 -8.76
C PHE A 294 22.46 -6.82 -8.70
N CYS A 295 22.85 -8.10 -8.88
CA CYS A 295 24.26 -8.53 -8.87
C CYS A 295 25.08 -7.87 -9.99
N LYS A 296 24.49 -7.71 -11.18
CA LYS A 296 25.13 -7.00 -12.30
C LYS A 296 25.39 -5.53 -11.94
N LEU A 297 24.39 -4.83 -11.43
CA LEU A 297 24.51 -3.43 -11.03
C LEU A 297 25.50 -3.23 -9.87
N MET A 298 25.50 -4.14 -8.89
CA MET A 298 26.48 -4.14 -7.80
C MET A 298 27.91 -4.25 -8.35
N SER A 299 28.14 -5.11 -9.35
CA SER A 299 29.47 -5.28 -9.96
C SER A 299 29.93 -4.03 -10.72
N SER A 300 29.02 -3.27 -11.32
CA SER A 300 29.32 -1.99 -11.97
C SER A 300 29.29 -0.78 -11.04
N SER A 301 28.83 -0.94 -9.78
CA SER A 301 28.59 0.16 -8.86
C SER A 301 29.84 1.01 -8.55
N VAL A 302 29.60 2.29 -8.26
CA VAL A 302 30.60 3.28 -7.84
C VAL A 302 29.99 4.18 -6.76
N GLY A 303 30.77 4.61 -5.77
CA GLY A 303 30.36 5.61 -4.78
C GLY A 303 29.10 5.20 -4.00
N GLN A 304 28.07 6.05 -4.00
CA GLN A 304 26.81 5.84 -3.28
C GLN A 304 26.08 4.56 -3.71
N THR A 305 26.14 4.18 -5.00
CA THR A 305 25.53 2.93 -5.47
C THR A 305 26.14 1.69 -4.79
N SER A 306 27.44 1.72 -4.49
CA SER A 306 28.10 0.64 -3.75
C SER A 306 27.66 0.60 -2.29
N HIS A 307 27.38 1.76 -1.69
CA HIS A 307 26.85 1.88 -0.33
C HIS A 307 25.48 1.20 -0.23
N SER A 308 24.54 1.59 -1.11
CA SER A 308 23.20 0.99 -1.18
C SER A 308 23.23 -0.50 -1.47
N ALA A 309 24.09 -0.93 -2.41
CA ALA A 309 24.21 -2.35 -2.77
C ALA A 309 24.62 -3.21 -1.56
N ILE A 310 25.56 -2.75 -0.73
CA ILE A 310 26.00 -3.51 0.45
C ILE A 310 24.87 -3.63 1.48
N LEU A 311 24.18 -2.51 1.77
CA LEU A 311 23.11 -2.49 2.76
C LEU A 311 21.94 -3.41 2.35
N ILE A 312 21.57 -3.38 1.07
CA ILE A 312 20.51 -4.22 0.54
C ILE A 312 20.95 -5.70 0.53
N LEU A 313 22.17 -5.97 0.07
CA LEU A 313 22.69 -7.33 -0.01
C LEU A 313 22.72 -7.98 1.39
N SER A 314 23.16 -7.28 2.44
CA SER A 314 23.24 -7.87 3.77
C SER A 314 21.88 -8.42 4.21
N HIS A 315 20.80 -7.67 4.01
CA HIS A 315 19.44 -8.09 4.35
C HIS A 315 18.89 -9.17 3.41
N LEU A 316 19.17 -9.11 2.11
CA LEU A 316 18.76 -10.16 1.17
C LEU A 316 19.40 -11.52 1.53
N THR A 317 20.65 -11.53 1.98
CA THR A 317 21.37 -12.77 2.32
C THR A 317 20.95 -13.42 3.64
N GLU A 318 20.23 -12.68 4.50
CA GLU A 318 19.59 -13.21 5.71
C GLU A 318 18.33 -14.03 5.36
N ASN A 319 17.65 -13.69 4.27
CA ASN A 319 16.52 -14.47 3.76
C ASN A 319 17.03 -15.73 3.03
N THR A 320 16.55 -16.91 3.42
CA THR A 320 17.02 -18.20 2.89
C THR A 320 16.77 -18.35 1.39
N TYR A 321 15.61 -17.94 0.88
CA TYR A 321 15.26 -18.07 -0.54
C TYR A 321 16.10 -17.12 -1.41
N CYS A 322 16.29 -15.88 -0.96
CA CYS A 322 17.16 -14.93 -1.64
C CYS A 322 18.62 -15.40 -1.61
N ALA A 323 19.11 -15.86 -0.47
CA ALA A 323 20.44 -16.42 -0.32
C ALA A 323 20.72 -17.60 -1.26
N ASP A 324 19.80 -18.58 -1.34
CA ASP A 324 19.95 -19.75 -2.20
C ASP A 324 19.97 -19.39 -3.69
N SER A 325 19.22 -18.35 -4.06
CA SER A 325 19.24 -17.81 -5.43
C SER A 325 20.54 -17.05 -5.71
N LEU A 326 20.97 -16.17 -4.80
CA LEU A 326 22.22 -15.40 -4.91
C LEU A 326 23.46 -16.30 -4.95
N ALA A 327 23.45 -17.44 -4.24
CA ALA A 327 24.56 -18.39 -4.23
C ALA A 327 24.91 -18.95 -5.61
N LYS A 328 23.92 -18.99 -6.52
CA LYS A 328 24.07 -19.48 -7.91
C LYS A 328 24.48 -18.38 -8.88
N LEU A 329 24.65 -17.14 -8.42
CA LEU A 329 24.95 -15.98 -9.24
C LEU A 329 26.41 -15.53 -9.03
N ASN A 330 26.96 -14.86 -10.04
CA ASN A 330 28.24 -14.19 -9.94
C ASN A 330 28.10 -12.92 -9.10
N CYS A 331 28.35 -13.04 -7.80
CA CYS A 331 28.15 -11.95 -6.84
C CYS A 331 29.43 -11.61 -6.05
N ILE A 332 30.36 -12.55 -5.84
CA ILE A 332 31.56 -12.34 -5.00
C ILE A 332 32.43 -11.20 -5.53
N GLY A 333 32.64 -11.14 -6.85
CA GLY A 333 33.44 -10.05 -7.45
C GLY A 333 32.82 -8.66 -7.22
N GLY A 334 31.50 -8.56 -7.29
CA GLY A 334 30.76 -7.33 -6.97
C GLY A 334 30.85 -6.98 -5.48
N ILE A 335 30.75 -7.98 -4.59
CA ILE A 335 30.92 -7.80 -3.14
C ILE A 335 32.32 -7.28 -2.82
N MET A 336 33.35 -7.88 -3.41
CA MET A 336 34.76 -7.49 -3.19
C MET A 336 34.99 -6.04 -3.62
N LYS A 337 34.49 -5.68 -4.81
CA LYS A 337 34.60 -4.31 -5.32
C LYS A 337 33.89 -3.31 -4.41
N SER A 338 32.65 -3.59 -4.00
CA SER A 338 31.89 -2.71 -3.10
C SER A 338 32.57 -2.58 -1.73
N MET A 339 33.10 -3.68 -1.19
CA MET A 339 33.82 -3.69 0.08
C MET A 339 35.08 -2.82 0.04
N LYS A 340 35.81 -2.79 -1.09
CA LYS A 340 36.96 -1.89 -1.31
C LYS A 340 36.55 -0.41 -1.41
N LEU A 341 35.40 -0.14 -2.03
CA LEU A 341 34.90 1.22 -2.23
C LEU A 341 34.23 1.82 -0.98
N GLN A 342 33.74 0.97 -0.07
CA GLN A 342 33.02 1.39 1.14
C GLN A 342 33.62 0.75 2.41
N PRO A 343 34.79 1.23 2.87
CA PRO A 343 35.46 0.67 4.05
C PRO A 343 34.60 0.68 5.33
N ALA A 344 33.74 1.68 5.50
CA ALA A 344 32.84 1.76 6.66
C ALA A 344 31.83 0.61 6.74
N LEU A 345 31.47 0.01 5.59
CA LEU A 345 30.50 -1.07 5.47
C LEU A 345 31.14 -2.47 5.31
N ILE A 346 32.42 -2.62 5.66
CA ILE A 346 33.12 -3.92 5.63
C ILE A 346 32.35 -4.96 6.46
N ARG A 347 31.83 -4.57 7.64
CA ARG A 347 31.04 -5.48 8.48
C ARG A 347 29.81 -6.03 7.76
N ASN A 348 29.01 -5.17 7.12
CA ASN A 348 27.81 -5.58 6.37
C ASN A 348 28.16 -6.48 5.18
N SER A 349 29.23 -6.15 4.47
CA SER A 349 29.73 -6.94 3.35
C SER A 349 30.22 -8.33 3.79
N ALA A 350 30.97 -8.38 4.90
CA ALA A 350 31.45 -9.62 5.50
C ALA A 350 30.30 -10.48 6.03
N HIS A 351 29.29 -9.85 6.64
CA HIS A 351 28.08 -10.54 7.08
C HIS A 351 27.33 -11.15 5.90
N ALA A 352 27.14 -10.39 4.82
CA ALA A 352 26.50 -10.89 3.61
C ALA A 352 27.25 -12.10 3.02
N LEU A 353 28.58 -12.00 2.99
CA LEU A 353 29.45 -13.08 2.52
C LEU A 353 29.39 -14.31 3.43
N LYS A 354 29.49 -14.14 4.75
CA LYS A 354 29.34 -15.22 5.75
C LYS A 354 28.05 -15.96 5.53
N CYS A 355 26.96 -15.20 5.43
CA CYS A 355 25.65 -15.72 5.12
C CYS A 355 25.80 -16.56 3.85
N LEU A 356 26.07 -15.99 2.67
CA LEU A 356 26.14 -16.72 1.40
C LEU A 356 26.96 -18.02 1.49
N LEU A 357 28.14 -17.99 2.09
CA LEU A 357 29.05 -19.12 2.17
C LEU A 357 28.58 -20.24 3.09
N LYS A 358 27.67 -19.99 4.05
CA LYS A 358 27.04 -21.02 4.89
C LYS A 358 26.29 -22.08 4.08
N ARG A 359 25.96 -21.78 2.81
CA ARG A 359 25.24 -22.69 1.91
C ARG A 359 26.14 -23.78 1.32
N ASN A 360 27.46 -23.70 1.53
CA ASN A 360 28.45 -24.66 1.02
C ASN A 360 28.28 -24.93 -0.49
N CYS A 361 28.08 -23.86 -1.26
CA CYS A 361 27.94 -23.93 -2.70
C CYS A 361 29.31 -23.83 -3.38
N SER A 362 29.69 -24.84 -4.16
CA SER A 362 31.00 -24.89 -4.81
C SER A 362 31.23 -23.77 -5.83
N ASP A 363 30.16 -23.23 -6.43
CA ASP A 363 30.26 -22.07 -7.33
C ASP A 363 30.74 -20.81 -6.58
N LEU A 364 30.28 -20.61 -5.33
CA LEU A 364 30.78 -19.52 -4.48
C LEU A 364 32.24 -19.74 -4.10
N ALA A 365 32.63 -20.96 -3.76
CA ALA A 365 34.03 -21.28 -3.45
C ALA A 365 34.96 -21.07 -4.66
N ALA A 366 34.51 -21.43 -5.86
CA ALA A 366 35.22 -21.14 -7.10
C ALA A 366 35.35 -19.63 -7.36
N GLN A 367 34.29 -18.87 -7.11
CA GLN A 367 34.33 -17.40 -7.22
C GLN A 367 35.29 -16.77 -6.19
N MET A 368 35.33 -17.26 -4.95
CA MET A 368 36.25 -16.77 -3.91
C MET A 368 37.72 -16.89 -4.34
N LEU A 369 38.08 -17.99 -4.99
CA LEU A 369 39.42 -18.21 -5.54
C LEU A 369 39.69 -17.36 -6.78
N SER A 370 38.77 -17.33 -7.74
CA SER A 370 39.00 -16.63 -9.02
C SER A 370 39.05 -15.10 -8.87
N THR A 371 38.39 -14.56 -7.86
CA THR A 371 38.38 -13.12 -7.57
C THR A 371 39.53 -12.66 -6.66
N GLY A 372 40.26 -13.58 -6.03
CA GLY A 372 41.26 -13.25 -5.01
C GLY A 372 40.66 -12.72 -3.70
N MET A 373 39.42 -13.12 -3.40
CA MET A 373 38.70 -12.66 -2.20
C MET A 373 39.32 -13.25 -0.93
N VAL A 374 39.86 -14.47 -0.99
CA VAL A 374 40.46 -15.14 0.19
C VAL A 374 41.66 -14.36 0.70
N GLU A 375 42.56 -13.97 -0.21
CA GLU A 375 43.76 -13.18 0.06
C GLU A 375 43.38 -11.78 0.57
N TYR A 376 42.40 -11.15 -0.07
CA TYR A 376 41.91 -9.83 0.34
C TYR A 376 41.31 -9.84 1.77
N LEU A 377 40.57 -10.89 2.14
CA LEU A 377 40.03 -11.02 3.49
C LEU A 377 41.13 -11.24 4.54
N LEU A 378 42.21 -11.97 4.19
CA LEU A 378 43.38 -12.13 5.07
C LEU A 378 44.11 -10.80 5.29
N GLU A 379 44.27 -10.00 4.24
CA GLU A 379 44.82 -8.63 4.34
C GLU A 379 43.97 -7.76 5.26
N LEU A 380 42.64 -7.83 5.12
CA LEU A 380 41.70 -7.11 5.96
C LEU A 380 41.78 -7.53 7.44
N LEU A 381 41.98 -8.82 7.75
CA LEU A 381 42.16 -9.28 9.13
C LEU A 381 43.41 -8.68 9.80
N ASN A 382 44.45 -8.38 9.03
CA ASN A 382 45.65 -7.69 9.51
C ASN A 382 45.47 -6.16 9.64
N ASP A 383 44.54 -5.58 8.88
CA ASP A 383 44.26 -4.15 8.93
C ASP A 383 43.52 -3.75 10.23
N SER A 384 43.72 -2.48 10.57
CA SER A 384 43.02 -1.71 11.59
C SER A 384 41.56 -1.37 11.22
N MET A 385 41.15 -1.56 9.95
CA MET A 385 39.78 -1.30 9.43
C MET A 385 39.20 0.04 9.90
N LYS A 386 39.95 1.13 9.70
CA LYS A 386 39.56 2.47 10.15
C LYS A 386 38.21 2.87 9.57
N GLY A 387 37.27 3.29 10.43
CA GLY A 387 35.93 3.71 10.05
C GLY A 387 34.85 2.64 10.15
N VAL A 388 35.18 1.41 10.58
CA VAL A 388 34.21 0.37 10.91
C VAL A 388 33.80 0.49 12.38
N ASP A 389 32.49 0.60 12.65
CA ASP A 389 31.97 0.82 14.02
C ASP A 389 32.38 -0.28 15.01
N ASN A 390 32.36 -1.54 14.58
CA ASN A 390 32.74 -2.69 15.39
C ASN A 390 33.69 -3.61 14.63
N VAL A 391 34.99 -3.29 14.73
CA VAL A 391 36.08 -4.04 14.08
C VAL A 391 36.13 -5.49 14.55
N ALA A 392 35.87 -5.76 15.84
CA ALA A 392 35.88 -7.11 16.38
C ALA A 392 34.79 -7.98 15.75
N ALA A 393 33.56 -7.46 15.66
CA ALA A 393 32.47 -8.14 14.97
C ALA A 393 32.76 -8.31 13.46
N ALA A 394 33.34 -7.31 12.80
CA ALA A 394 33.73 -7.42 11.40
C ALA A 394 34.77 -8.53 11.17
N LYS A 395 35.80 -8.62 12.02
CA LYS A 395 36.79 -9.70 11.97
C LYS A 395 36.15 -11.07 12.21
N ALA A 396 35.23 -11.20 13.17
CA ALA A 396 34.49 -12.44 13.41
C ALA A 396 33.67 -12.87 12.19
N GLU A 397 32.93 -11.95 11.56
CA GLU A 397 32.17 -12.21 10.32
C GLU A 397 33.08 -12.71 9.18
N ILE A 398 34.26 -12.11 9.01
CA ILE A 398 35.26 -12.53 8.03
C ILE A 398 35.79 -13.94 8.34
N VAL A 399 36.13 -14.21 9.60
CA VAL A 399 36.64 -15.52 10.02
C VAL A 399 35.60 -16.61 9.80
N ASP A 400 34.33 -16.35 10.14
CA ASP A 400 33.23 -17.28 9.87
C ASP A 400 33.03 -17.52 8.37
N ALA A 401 33.12 -16.47 7.54
CA ALA A 401 33.06 -16.59 6.08
C ALA A 401 34.17 -17.52 5.55
N LEU A 402 35.42 -17.32 5.99
CA LEU A 402 36.57 -18.15 5.61
C LEU A 402 36.45 -19.60 6.11
N LYS A 403 35.93 -19.82 7.32
CA LYS A 403 35.63 -21.17 7.84
C LYS A 403 34.57 -21.86 6.99
N ASN A 404 33.47 -21.19 6.68
CA ASN A 404 32.38 -21.77 5.90
C ASN A 404 32.83 -22.19 4.50
N VAL A 405 33.58 -21.35 3.78
CA VAL A 405 34.05 -21.71 2.43
C VAL A 405 35.08 -22.84 2.44
N SER A 406 35.84 -22.99 3.53
CA SER A 406 36.80 -24.11 3.68
C SER A 406 36.11 -25.47 3.87
N LEU A 407 34.82 -25.49 4.20
CA LEU A 407 34.02 -26.72 4.29
C LEU A 407 33.54 -27.22 2.92
N ASP A 408 33.76 -26.47 1.85
CA ASP A 408 33.38 -26.89 0.50
C ASP A 408 34.16 -28.15 0.06
N LEU A 409 33.45 -29.10 -0.55
CA LEU A 409 34.02 -30.41 -0.90
C LEU A 409 34.95 -30.38 -2.11
N GLN A 410 34.84 -29.37 -3.00
CA GLN A 410 35.59 -29.32 -4.25
C GLN A 410 36.82 -28.41 -4.14
N TYR A 411 36.63 -27.21 -3.62
CA TYR A 411 37.65 -26.16 -3.56
C TYR A 411 38.14 -25.88 -2.13
N GLY A 412 37.45 -26.42 -1.11
CA GLY A 412 37.79 -26.17 0.29
C GLY A 412 39.21 -26.60 0.67
N ALA A 413 39.72 -27.71 0.12
CA ALA A 413 41.11 -28.14 0.36
C ALA A 413 42.14 -27.12 -0.14
N LYS A 414 41.93 -26.57 -1.35
CA LYS A 414 42.79 -25.54 -1.93
C LYS A 414 42.70 -24.22 -1.14
N ILE A 415 41.50 -23.85 -0.70
CA ILE A 415 41.31 -22.66 0.14
C ILE A 415 42.00 -22.85 1.50
N ALA A 416 41.89 -24.02 2.10
CA ALA A 416 42.54 -24.35 3.35
C ALA A 416 44.08 -24.32 3.24
N GLU A 417 44.65 -24.72 2.10
CA GLU A 417 46.08 -24.59 1.80
C GLU A 417 46.53 -23.11 1.85
N ILE A 418 45.84 -22.23 1.10
CA ILE A 418 46.09 -20.77 1.11
C ILE A 418 45.98 -20.19 2.53
N LEU A 419 44.95 -20.61 3.27
CA LEU A 419 44.75 -20.17 4.65
C LEU A 419 45.85 -20.66 5.60
N ASN A 420 46.32 -21.90 5.47
CA ASN A 420 47.38 -22.44 6.34
C ASN A 420 48.77 -21.84 6.04
N GLU A 421 49.01 -21.33 4.82
CA GLU A 421 50.22 -20.56 4.49
C GLU A 421 50.25 -19.19 5.17
N SER A 422 49.08 -18.66 5.56
CA SER A 422 48.97 -17.35 6.21
C SER A 422 49.26 -17.40 7.71
N SER A 423 50.27 -16.63 8.13
CA SER A 423 50.60 -16.45 9.56
C SER A 423 49.47 -15.74 10.35
N ILE A 424 48.65 -14.94 9.66
CA ILE A 424 47.51 -14.22 10.26
C ILE A 424 46.40 -15.23 10.60
N TRP A 425 46.11 -16.16 9.69
CA TRP A 425 45.05 -17.15 9.88
C TRP A 425 45.28 -18.05 11.10
N ALA A 426 46.55 -18.38 11.40
CA ALA A 426 46.93 -19.17 12.56
C ALA A 426 46.41 -18.57 13.89
N GLN A 427 46.22 -17.26 13.97
CA GLN A 427 45.71 -16.57 15.16
C GLN A 427 44.18 -16.72 15.31
N TYR A 428 43.45 -16.96 14.21
CA TYR A 428 41.99 -16.94 14.15
C TYR A 428 41.34 -18.32 13.94
N LYS A 429 42.09 -19.29 13.39
CA LYS A 429 41.60 -20.63 13.03
C LYS A 429 40.86 -21.32 14.18
N ASP A 430 41.42 -21.27 15.38
CA ASP A 430 40.91 -21.99 16.56
C ASP A 430 40.00 -21.15 17.47
N GLN A 431 39.79 -19.86 17.17
CA GLN A 431 38.90 -19.00 17.96
C GLN A 431 37.43 -19.41 17.76
N ARG A 432 36.71 -19.69 18.86
CA ARG A 432 35.25 -19.85 18.85
C ARG A 432 34.58 -18.52 19.20
N HIS A 433 33.54 -18.18 18.46
CA HIS A 433 32.92 -16.84 18.46
C HIS A 433 32.06 -16.49 19.69
N ASP A 434 31.92 -17.39 20.67
CA ASP A 434 31.15 -17.18 21.90
C ASP A 434 31.75 -16.09 22.83
N LEU A 435 32.95 -15.59 22.53
CA LEU A 435 33.65 -14.55 23.29
C LEU A 435 33.46 -13.11 22.76
N PHE A 436 32.71 -12.92 21.67
CA PHE A 436 32.41 -11.58 21.13
C PHE A 436 31.02 -11.11 21.56
N ILE A 437 30.80 -10.98 22.87
CA ILE A 437 29.57 -10.39 23.42
C ILE A 437 29.82 -8.89 23.65
N PRO A 438 29.08 -7.96 23.00
CA PRO A 438 29.00 -6.59 23.47
C PRO A 438 28.29 -6.62 24.84
N ALA A 439 28.92 -6.07 25.87
CA ALA A 439 28.29 -5.90 27.17
C ALA A 439 27.07 -4.96 27.02
N ASN A 440 25.89 -5.51 26.76
CA ASN A 440 24.65 -4.79 26.95
C ASN A 440 24.45 -4.63 28.46
N ASN A 441 24.55 -3.40 28.94
CA ASN A 441 24.05 -3.01 30.25
C ASN A 441 22.56 -3.35 30.31
N VAL A 442 22.22 -4.49 30.90
CA VAL A 442 20.86 -4.81 31.30
C VAL A 442 20.53 -3.95 32.51
N HIS A 443 20.04 -2.74 32.25
CA HIS A 443 19.22 -2.05 33.25
C HIS A 443 17.82 -2.67 33.20
N ALA A 444 17.60 -3.60 34.13
CA ALA A 444 16.27 -4.04 34.51
C ALA A 444 15.52 -2.84 35.08
N ILE A 445 14.57 -2.29 34.31
CA ILE A 445 13.53 -1.41 34.84
C ILE A 445 12.23 -2.18 34.77
N ALA A 446 11.79 -2.64 35.94
CA ALA A 446 10.42 -3.06 36.17
C ALA A 446 9.49 -1.84 35.98
N GLY A 447 8.51 -1.95 35.10
CA GLY A 447 7.48 -0.95 34.88
C GLY A 447 6.26 -1.57 34.19
N ALA A 448 5.11 -1.48 34.86
CA ALA A 448 3.83 -2.14 34.56
C ALA A 448 3.11 -1.53 33.31
N PRO A 449 1.93 -2.05 32.90
CA PRO A 449 1.46 -2.09 31.52
C PRO A 449 0.81 -0.80 31.03
N SER A 450 1.05 -0.48 29.76
CA SER A 450 0.21 0.39 28.93
C SER A 450 -0.13 -0.45 27.67
N GLY A 451 -1.30 -0.46 27.07
CA GLY A 451 -2.45 0.44 27.11
C GLY A 451 -3.14 0.25 25.75
N ILE A 452 -4.04 -0.73 25.70
CA ILE A 452 -5.11 -1.00 24.73
C ILE A 452 -5.10 -0.17 23.41
N ALA A 453 -4.84 -0.85 22.29
CA ALA A 453 -5.31 -0.46 20.95
C ALA A 453 -5.82 -1.72 20.24
N GLY A 454 -7.15 -1.92 20.28
CA GLY A 454 -7.80 -3.10 19.69
C GLY A 454 -9.29 -3.16 20.01
N TYR A 455 -10.08 -2.31 19.37
CA TYR A 455 -11.54 -2.40 19.23
C TYR A 455 -11.78 -2.08 17.75
N LEU A 456 -12.42 -2.86 16.87
CA LEU A 456 -13.63 -3.68 16.98
C LEU A 456 -13.66 -4.73 15.85
N THR A 457 -13.55 -6.02 16.16
CA THR A 457 -14.25 -7.09 15.41
C THR A 457 -14.40 -8.31 16.31
N GLU A 458 -15.45 -8.33 17.14
CA GLU A 458 -15.94 -9.59 17.69
C GLU A 458 -17.46 -9.49 17.91
N ARG A 459 -18.22 -9.95 16.90
CA ARG A 459 -19.61 -10.37 17.09
C ARG A 459 -19.61 -11.88 17.33
N MET A 460 -19.92 -12.24 18.57
CA MET A 460 -20.70 -13.40 19.02
C MET A 460 -20.43 -14.76 18.34
N PHE A 461 -19.60 -15.58 19.00
CA PHE A 461 -19.81 -17.02 19.09
C PHE A 461 -19.50 -17.48 20.52
N THR A 462 -20.53 -17.81 21.29
CA THR A 462 -20.38 -18.51 22.58
C THR A 462 -20.11 -20.00 22.32
N PRO A 463 -19.02 -20.59 22.83
CA PRO A 463 -18.83 -22.04 22.78
C PRO A 463 -19.67 -22.72 23.89
N PRO A 464 -20.24 -23.91 23.65
CA PRO A 464 -20.93 -24.66 24.70
C PRO A 464 -19.93 -25.30 25.67
N SER A 465 -20.38 -25.45 26.93
CA SER A 465 -19.65 -26.03 28.05
C SER A 465 -19.25 -27.49 27.82
N THR A 466 -17.95 -27.79 27.92
CA THR A 466 -17.42 -29.16 27.92
C THR A 466 -17.55 -29.80 29.31
N ASN A 467 -18.70 -30.39 29.61
CA ASN A 467 -18.79 -31.47 30.59
C ASN A 467 -18.79 -32.79 29.81
N PHE A 468 -17.63 -33.42 29.65
CA PHE A 468 -17.52 -34.79 29.18
C PHE A 468 -16.71 -35.61 30.17
N THR A 469 -17.42 -36.26 31.09
CA THR A 469 -16.98 -37.46 31.79
C THR A 469 -16.80 -38.61 30.78
N PRO A 470 -15.71 -39.39 30.83
CA PRO A 470 -15.48 -40.50 29.92
C PRO A 470 -16.41 -41.69 30.24
N PRO A 471 -16.89 -42.46 29.24
CA PRO A 471 -17.73 -43.64 29.48
C PRO A 471 -16.90 -44.86 29.93
N PRO A 472 -17.52 -45.79 30.69
CA PRO A 472 -16.83 -46.95 31.25
C PRO A 472 -16.53 -48.03 30.20
N ILE A 473 -15.38 -48.68 30.38
CA ILE A 473 -14.92 -49.82 29.59
C ILE A 473 -15.77 -51.05 29.96
N SER A 474 -16.65 -51.49 29.05
CA SER A 474 -17.34 -52.77 29.20
C SER A 474 -16.42 -53.90 28.74
N SER A 475 -15.97 -54.71 29.70
CA SER A 475 -15.35 -56.01 29.48
C SER A 475 -16.35 -56.99 28.85
N LYS A 476 -16.00 -57.55 27.68
CA LYS A 476 -16.56 -58.81 27.19
C LYS A 476 -15.45 -59.88 27.18
N LYS A 477 -15.58 -60.88 28.04
CA LYS A 477 -15.08 -62.24 27.81
C LYS A 477 -16.15 -63.20 28.30
N ASN A 478 -16.67 -63.98 27.34
CA ASN A 478 -17.53 -65.16 27.43
C ASN A 478 -18.86 -65.03 28.18
#